data_AF-M4V8S7-F1
#
_entry.id   AF-M4V8S7-F1
#
_cell.length_a   1.000
_cell.length_b   1.000
_cell.length_c   1.000
_cell.angle_alpha   90.00
_cell.angle_beta   90.00
_cell.angle_gamma   90.00
#
_symmetry.space_group_name_H-M   'P 1'
#
loop_
_entity.id
_entity.type
_entity.pdbx_description
1 polymer ?
#
loop_
_entity_poly.entity_id
_entity_poly.type
_entity_poly.pdbx_seq_one_letter_code
_entity_poly.pdbx_strand_id
1 'polypeptide(L)'
;MPKILILVLLAIAPLFANAITSLRFLPMNRNSLALILEKDITGNTDDDFKKLYALLDLPEQDTPWGKGKGIKTSNKGFNLACSLGRTQCQVVLNQSPNTVMDPAQQYMSYKTTGEEAEFLNAAFFKESNGEVFYMTTDRMFRIRGTSNEFIFEASQKGF
;
A
#
# COMPACT_ATOMS: atom_id res chain seq x y z
N MET A 1 -5.63 62.72 -3.06
CA MET A 1 -4.96 61.73 -2.20
C MET A 1 -5.53 60.35 -2.51
N PRO A 2 -4.84 59.48 -3.25
CA PRO A 2 -5.35 58.14 -3.57
C PRO A 2 -5.09 57.18 -2.41
N LYS A 3 -6.15 56.53 -1.92
CA LYS A 3 -6.09 55.44 -0.93
C LYS A 3 -5.77 54.14 -1.68
N ILE A 4 -4.55 53.64 -1.51
CA ILE A 4 -4.15 52.32 -2.01
C ILE A 4 -4.75 51.27 -1.09
N LEU A 5 -5.75 50.54 -1.60
CA LEU A 5 -6.35 49.38 -0.95
C LEU A 5 -5.41 48.18 -1.17
N ILE A 6 -4.66 47.79 -0.15
CA ILE A 6 -3.83 46.58 -0.19
C ILE A 6 -4.75 45.38 0.03
N LEU A 7 -5.04 44.65 -1.06
CA LEU A 7 -5.77 43.40 -1.03
C LEU A 7 -4.79 42.29 -0.58
N VAL A 8 -4.90 41.85 0.67
CA VAL A 8 -4.12 40.74 1.22
C VAL A 8 -4.70 39.44 0.63
N LEU A 9 -4.02 38.88 -0.37
CA LEU A 9 -4.29 37.55 -0.89
C LEU A 9 -3.84 36.52 0.16
N LEU A 10 -4.78 35.97 0.94
CA LEU A 10 -4.52 34.77 1.74
C LEU A 10 -4.36 33.59 0.76
N ALA A 11 -3.11 33.21 0.50
CA ALA A 11 -2.82 31.94 -0.17
C ALA A 11 -3.17 30.80 0.80
N ILE A 12 -4.32 30.15 0.56
CA ILE A 12 -4.67 28.89 1.22
C ILE A 12 -3.76 27.83 0.59
N ALA A 13 -2.61 27.58 1.21
CA ALA A 13 -1.81 26.42 0.85
C ALA A 13 -2.58 25.17 1.30
N PRO A 14 -2.93 24.24 0.39
CA PRO A 14 -3.50 22.97 0.80
C PRO A 14 -2.47 22.23 1.66
N LEU A 15 -2.89 21.85 2.86
CA LEU A 15 -2.13 20.92 3.70
C LEU A 15 -2.19 19.56 3.02
N PHE A 16 -1.14 19.21 2.27
CA PHE A 16 -0.99 17.87 1.72
C PHE A 16 -0.73 16.91 2.89
N ALA A 17 -1.73 16.12 3.27
CA ALA A 17 -1.50 14.94 4.09
C ALA A 17 -0.70 13.95 3.24
N ASN A 18 0.55 13.71 3.60
CA ASN A 18 1.39 12.73 2.94
C ASN A 18 1.05 11.34 3.51
N ALA A 19 0.81 10.36 2.64
CA ALA A 19 0.68 8.99 3.11
C ALA A 19 2.00 8.46 3.67
N ILE A 20 1.90 7.39 4.45
CA ILE A 20 3.00 6.92 5.28
C ILE A 20 3.36 5.51 4.88
N THR A 21 4.04 5.40 3.76
CA THR A 21 4.62 4.14 3.30
C THR A 21 6.08 4.01 3.75
N SER A 22 6.40 2.97 4.52
CA SER A 22 7.78 2.65 4.93
C SER A 22 8.22 1.31 4.33
N LEU A 23 9.42 1.28 3.77
CA LEU A 23 10.03 0.05 3.25
C LEU A 23 11.17 -0.40 4.17
N ARG A 24 11.26 -1.70 4.42
CA ARG A 24 12.36 -2.33 5.16
C ARG A 24 12.85 -3.56 4.42
N PHE A 25 14.16 -3.67 4.29
CA PHE A 25 14.82 -4.83 3.68
C PHE A 25 15.58 -5.57 4.76
N LEU A 26 15.34 -6.88 4.90
CA LEU A 26 16.05 -7.70 5.88
C LEU A 26 17.43 -8.12 5.35
N PRO A 27 18.39 -8.44 6.24
CA PRO A 27 19.72 -8.89 5.83
C PRO A 27 19.67 -10.03 4.81
N MET A 28 20.61 -10.01 3.86
CA MET A 28 20.71 -10.97 2.75
C MET A 28 19.56 -10.91 1.73
N ASN A 29 18.72 -9.87 1.75
CA ASN A 29 17.64 -9.63 0.78
C ASN A 29 16.67 -10.80 0.62
N ARG A 30 16.52 -11.61 1.67
CA ARG A 30 15.61 -12.76 1.63
C ARG A 30 14.16 -12.34 1.75
N ASN A 31 13.92 -11.28 2.53
CA ASN A 31 12.59 -10.73 2.71
C ASN A 31 12.62 -9.20 2.69
N SER A 32 11.53 -8.61 2.24
CA SER A 32 11.26 -7.17 2.29
C SER A 32 9.87 -6.93 2.83
N LEU A 33 9.67 -5.74 3.38
CA LEU A 33 8.45 -5.32 4.05
C LEU A 33 8.08 -3.92 3.57
N ALA A 34 6.85 -3.75 3.09
CA ALA A 34 6.21 -2.44 2.96
C ALA A 34 5.15 -2.29 4.05
N LEU A 35 5.13 -1.13 4.71
CA LEU A 35 4.18 -0.78 5.77
C LEU A 35 3.41 0.47 5.35
N ILE A 36 2.09 0.46 5.53
CA ILE A 36 1.21 1.62 5.43
C ILE A 36 0.68 1.89 6.84
N LEU A 37 0.98 3.05 7.42
CA LEU A 37 0.66 3.40 8.80
C LEU A 37 -0.40 4.51 8.86
N GLU A 38 -1.22 4.53 9.93
CA GLU A 38 -2.16 5.65 10.18
C GLU A 38 -1.46 6.96 10.51
N LYS A 39 -0.31 6.93 11.21
CA LYS A 39 0.36 8.14 11.72
C LYS A 39 1.83 8.21 11.38
N ASP A 40 2.27 9.40 10.98
CA ASP A 40 3.67 9.67 10.66
C ASP A 40 4.46 10.01 11.93
N ILE A 41 5.78 10.19 11.78
CA ILE A 41 6.66 10.55 12.91
C ILE A 41 6.34 11.94 13.51
N THR A 42 5.56 12.77 12.81
CA THR A 42 5.14 14.12 13.25
C THR A 42 3.74 14.14 13.83
N GLY A 43 3.01 13.01 13.79
CA GLY A 43 1.65 12.85 14.30
C GLY A 43 0.55 13.15 13.29
N ASN A 44 0.86 13.43 12.02
CA ASN A 44 -0.15 13.57 10.98
C ASN A 44 -0.86 12.24 10.76
N THR A 45 -2.17 12.30 10.54
CA THR A 45 -3.01 11.12 10.35
C THR A 45 -3.36 10.95 8.87
N ASP A 46 -3.25 9.74 8.38
CA ASP A 46 -3.61 9.28 7.03
C ASP A 46 -4.60 8.09 7.14
N ASP A 47 -5.44 7.92 6.13
CA ASP A 47 -6.48 6.90 6.06
C ASP A 47 -6.21 5.83 4.98
N ASP A 48 -5.09 5.88 4.29
CA ASP A 48 -4.74 4.91 3.24
C ASP A 48 -4.79 3.45 3.70
N PHE A 49 -4.33 3.14 4.92
CA PHE A 49 -4.45 1.78 5.44
C PHE A 49 -5.93 1.34 5.56
N LYS A 50 -6.85 2.27 5.89
CA LYS A 50 -8.30 1.98 5.97
C LYS A 50 -8.86 1.73 4.58
N LYS A 51 -8.42 2.52 3.58
CA LYS A 51 -8.79 2.32 2.17
C LYS A 51 -8.36 0.94 1.67
N LEU A 52 -7.10 0.54 1.91
CA LEU A 52 -6.63 -0.80 1.53
C LEU A 52 -7.37 -1.91 2.30
N TYR A 53 -7.63 -1.72 3.60
CA TYR A 53 -8.42 -2.66 4.40
C TYR A 53 -9.83 -2.85 3.85
N ALA A 54 -10.49 -1.75 3.46
CA ALA A 54 -11.83 -1.77 2.89
C ALA A 54 -11.85 -2.42 1.50
N LEU A 55 -10.76 -2.29 0.74
CA LEU A 55 -10.63 -2.91 -0.58
C LEU A 55 -10.50 -4.44 -0.52
N LEU A 56 -10.06 -5.01 0.60
CA LEU A 56 -9.95 -6.46 0.76
C LEU A 56 -11.33 -7.11 0.90
N ASP A 57 -11.72 -7.91 -0.10
CA ASP A 57 -12.92 -8.76 -0.10
C ASP A 57 -12.60 -10.11 0.56
N LEU A 58 -12.19 -10.03 1.83
CA LEU A 58 -11.84 -11.16 2.65
C LEU A 58 -12.57 -11.06 3.98
N PRO A 59 -12.95 -12.21 4.59
CA PRO A 59 -13.54 -12.21 5.91
C PRO A 59 -12.54 -11.66 6.95
N GLU A 60 -13.06 -10.92 7.92
CA GLU A 60 -12.26 -10.51 9.06
C GLU A 60 -11.88 -11.72 9.93
N GLN A 61 -10.66 -11.71 10.44
CA GLN A 61 -10.11 -12.72 11.32
C GLN A 61 -9.66 -12.08 12.63
N ASP A 62 -9.87 -12.78 13.74
CA ASP A 62 -9.27 -12.41 15.02
C ASP A 62 -7.78 -12.73 15.02
N THR A 63 -6.97 -11.72 15.29
CA THR A 63 -5.52 -11.87 15.47
C THR A 63 -5.13 -11.39 16.87
N PRO A 64 -3.94 -11.75 17.37
CA PRO A 64 -3.40 -11.17 18.62
C PRO A 64 -3.30 -9.63 18.61
N TRP A 65 -3.51 -9.00 17.45
CA TRP A 65 -3.44 -7.57 17.23
C TRP A 65 -4.80 -6.94 16.90
N GLY A 66 -5.90 -7.66 17.16
CA GLY A 66 -7.27 -7.25 16.86
C GLY A 66 -7.79 -7.82 15.54
N LYS A 67 -8.92 -7.29 15.07
CA LYS A 67 -9.52 -7.69 13.79
C LYS A 67 -8.61 -7.33 12.62
N GLY A 68 -8.41 -8.28 11.72
CA GLY A 68 -7.57 -8.11 10.55
C GLY A 68 -8.10 -8.85 9.33
N LYS A 69 -7.58 -8.49 8.16
CA LYS A 69 -7.77 -9.20 6.90
C LYS A 69 -6.40 -9.49 6.33
N GLY A 70 -6.24 -10.62 5.64
CA GLY A 70 -4.96 -10.93 5.03
C GLY A 70 -5.03 -12.01 3.98
N ILE A 71 -4.13 -11.91 3.02
CA ILE A 71 -3.94 -12.86 1.94
C ILE A 71 -2.48 -13.29 1.90
N LYS A 72 -2.28 -14.56 1.55
CA LYS A 72 -0.99 -15.19 1.44
C LYS A 72 -0.99 -16.14 0.25
N THR A 73 0.04 -16.05 -0.58
CA THR A 73 0.24 -17.01 -1.67
C THR A 73 0.71 -18.35 -1.13
N SER A 74 0.44 -19.44 -1.86
CA SER A 74 0.82 -20.81 -1.49
C SER A 74 2.35 -20.98 -1.34
N ASN A 75 3.11 -20.37 -2.25
CA ASN A 75 4.58 -20.31 -2.22
C ASN A 75 5.12 -19.33 -1.16
N LYS A 76 4.26 -18.60 -0.45
CA LYS A 76 4.58 -17.56 0.52
C LYS A 76 5.35 -16.36 -0.05
N GLY A 77 5.51 -16.24 -1.37
CA GLY A 77 6.21 -15.13 -2.03
C GLY A 77 5.59 -13.77 -1.75
N PHE A 78 4.27 -13.72 -1.57
CA PHE A 78 3.51 -12.52 -1.24
C PHE A 78 2.59 -12.76 -0.02
N ASN A 79 2.63 -11.84 0.94
CA ASN A 79 1.76 -11.85 2.10
C ASN A 79 1.31 -10.42 2.38
N LEU A 80 0.01 -10.14 2.31
CA LEU A 80 -0.58 -8.87 2.73
C LEU A 80 -1.42 -9.10 3.97
N ALA A 81 -1.26 -8.25 4.99
CA ALA A 81 -2.10 -8.26 6.17
C ALA A 81 -2.42 -6.82 6.59
N CYS A 82 -3.69 -6.55 6.88
CA CYS A 82 -4.15 -5.29 7.43
C CYS A 82 -4.85 -5.52 8.76
N SER A 83 -4.65 -4.61 9.72
CA SER A 83 -5.25 -4.68 11.05
C SER A 83 -5.82 -3.32 11.45
N LEU A 84 -7.09 -3.33 11.88
CA LEU A 84 -7.72 -2.14 12.45
C LEU A 84 -7.21 -1.86 13.86
N GLY A 85 -6.89 -2.90 14.64
CA GLY A 85 -6.37 -2.74 16.01
C GLY A 85 -4.96 -2.15 16.07
N ARG A 86 -4.13 -2.39 15.04
CA ARG A 86 -2.79 -1.77 14.89
C ARG A 86 -2.77 -0.58 13.94
N THR A 87 -3.91 -0.25 13.35
CA THR A 87 -4.06 0.85 12.39
C THR A 87 -2.98 0.85 11.30
N GLN A 88 -2.75 -0.33 10.68
CA GLN A 88 -1.70 -0.51 9.66
C GLN A 88 -2.04 -1.61 8.65
N CYS A 89 -1.43 -1.52 7.46
CA CYS A 89 -1.30 -2.60 6.49
C CYS A 89 0.17 -2.93 6.26
N GLN A 90 0.47 -4.19 5.99
CA GLN A 90 1.82 -4.65 5.72
C GLN A 90 1.86 -5.65 4.56
N VAL A 91 2.81 -5.48 3.66
CA VAL A 91 3.17 -6.47 2.64
C VAL A 91 4.54 -7.02 2.93
N VAL A 92 4.63 -8.34 3.10
CA VAL A 92 5.90 -9.06 3.22
C VAL A 92 6.13 -9.83 1.93
N LEU A 93 7.23 -9.52 1.24
CA LEU A 93 7.71 -10.33 0.15
C LEU A 93 8.85 -11.22 0.63
N ASN A 94 8.75 -12.49 0.29
CA ASN A 94 9.85 -13.44 0.43
C ASN A 94 10.49 -13.68 -0.95
N GLN A 95 11.74 -14.09 -0.98
CA GLN A 95 12.45 -14.44 -2.21
C GLN A 95 11.67 -15.51 -2.99
N SER A 96 11.30 -15.18 -4.22
CA SER A 96 10.57 -16.06 -5.14
C SER A 96 10.88 -15.66 -6.59
N PRO A 97 10.57 -16.51 -7.59
CA PRO A 97 10.71 -16.13 -9.00
C PRO A 97 9.90 -14.90 -9.42
N ASN A 98 8.83 -14.60 -8.67
CA ASN A 98 7.88 -13.51 -8.94
C ASN A 98 8.22 -12.23 -8.18
N THR A 99 9.28 -12.26 -7.36
CA THR A 99 9.66 -11.17 -6.45
C THR A 99 10.89 -10.44 -6.97
N VAL A 100 10.82 -9.11 -7.02
CA VAL A 100 11.99 -8.23 -7.15
C VAL A 100 12.22 -7.51 -5.84
N MET A 101 13.45 -7.53 -5.33
CA MET A 101 13.86 -6.79 -4.13
C MET A 101 15.18 -6.09 -4.43
N ASP A 102 15.15 -4.77 -4.49
CA ASP A 102 16.31 -3.92 -4.71
C ASP A 102 16.47 -2.93 -3.54
N PRO A 103 17.25 -3.30 -2.51
CA PRO A 103 17.52 -2.42 -1.38
C PRO A 103 18.31 -1.16 -1.78
N ALA A 104 19.13 -1.21 -2.83
CA ALA A 104 19.90 -0.05 -3.26
C ALA A 104 18.97 1.02 -3.86
N GLN A 105 17.95 0.59 -4.60
CA GLN A 105 16.91 1.47 -5.13
C GLN A 105 15.73 1.70 -4.19
N GLN A 106 15.70 1.02 -3.04
CA GLN A 106 14.57 1.01 -2.12
C GLN A 106 13.26 0.65 -2.84
N TYR A 107 13.31 -0.42 -3.64
CA TYR A 107 12.22 -0.91 -4.47
C TYR A 107 11.93 -2.38 -4.18
N MET A 108 10.65 -2.74 -4.17
CA MET A 108 10.19 -4.12 -4.09
C MET A 108 8.94 -4.30 -4.95
N SER A 109 8.82 -5.46 -5.58
CA SER A 109 7.61 -5.81 -6.33
C SER A 109 7.34 -7.31 -6.33
N TYR A 110 6.06 -7.63 -6.50
CA TYR A 110 5.59 -8.98 -6.74
C TYR A 110 4.71 -8.97 -7.97
N LYS A 111 5.04 -9.79 -8.96
CA LYS A 111 4.29 -9.88 -10.21
C LYS A 111 4.02 -11.32 -10.55
N THR A 112 2.76 -11.65 -10.80
CA THR A 112 2.35 -13.01 -11.17
C THR A 112 1.21 -12.98 -12.19
N THR A 113 0.97 -14.12 -12.83
CA THR A 113 -0.07 -14.34 -13.85
C THR A 113 -0.77 -15.68 -13.62
N GLY A 114 -1.83 -15.96 -14.37
CA GLY A 114 -2.58 -17.22 -14.30
C GLY A 114 -3.30 -17.42 -12.96
N GLU A 115 -3.41 -18.67 -12.50
CA GLU A 115 -4.19 -19.04 -11.32
C GLU A 115 -3.79 -18.26 -10.05
N GLU A 116 -2.50 -17.97 -9.87
CA GLU A 116 -2.05 -17.20 -8.71
C GLU A 116 -2.49 -15.73 -8.78
N ALA A 117 -2.48 -15.14 -9.99
CA ALA A 117 -3.02 -13.79 -10.19
C ALA A 117 -4.53 -13.77 -9.97
N GLU A 118 -5.26 -14.76 -10.49
CA GLU A 118 -6.71 -14.88 -10.29
C GLU A 118 -7.06 -14.98 -8.80
N PHE A 119 -6.34 -15.81 -8.04
CA PHE A 119 -6.48 -15.93 -6.59
C PHE A 119 -6.24 -14.60 -5.88
N LEU A 120 -5.15 -13.89 -6.22
CA LEU A 120 -4.84 -12.60 -5.60
C LEU A 120 -5.88 -11.53 -5.96
N ASN A 121 -6.31 -11.46 -7.22
CA ASN A 121 -7.30 -10.50 -7.69
C ASN A 121 -8.70 -10.76 -7.11
N ALA A 122 -9.05 -12.00 -6.80
CA ALA A 122 -10.31 -12.35 -6.14
C ALA A 122 -10.38 -11.87 -4.67
N ALA A 123 -9.25 -11.49 -4.08
CA ALA A 123 -9.20 -11.01 -2.70
C ALA A 123 -9.47 -9.51 -2.53
N PHE A 124 -9.75 -8.81 -3.63
CA PHE A 124 -10.03 -7.37 -3.63
C PHE A 124 -11.37 -7.10 -4.31
N PHE A 125 -12.10 -6.10 -3.79
CA PHE A 125 -13.18 -5.49 -4.53
C PHE A 125 -12.62 -4.85 -5.79
N LYS A 126 -13.27 -5.13 -6.92
CA LYS A 126 -12.89 -4.63 -8.24
C LYS A 126 -13.61 -3.33 -8.55
N GLU A 127 -12.97 -2.47 -9.32
CA GLU A 127 -13.60 -1.29 -9.91
C GLU A 127 -14.66 -1.70 -10.96
N SER A 128 -15.41 -0.73 -11.48
CA SER A 128 -16.48 -0.98 -12.46
C SER A 128 -15.97 -1.57 -13.78
N ASN A 129 -14.69 -1.39 -14.11
CA ASN A 129 -14.02 -2.00 -15.26
C ASN A 129 -13.55 -3.45 -14.99
N GLY A 130 -13.75 -3.99 -13.79
CA GLY A 130 -13.31 -5.32 -13.40
C GLY A 130 -11.84 -5.42 -12.99
N GLU A 131 -11.13 -4.30 -12.87
CA GLU A 131 -9.73 -4.25 -12.44
C GLU A 131 -9.62 -3.99 -10.93
N VAL A 132 -8.50 -4.39 -10.35
CA VAL A 132 -8.09 -3.98 -9.00
C VAL A 132 -7.13 -2.81 -9.15
N PHE A 133 -7.40 -1.71 -8.47
CA PHE A 133 -6.46 -0.59 -8.39
C PHE A 133 -6.43 -0.02 -6.98
N TYR A 134 -5.21 0.15 -6.47
CA TYR A 134 -4.97 0.85 -5.21
C TYR A 134 -3.61 1.54 -5.27
N MET A 135 -3.55 2.78 -4.81
CA MET A 135 -2.32 3.52 -4.67
C MET A 135 -2.41 4.41 -3.43
N THR A 136 -1.34 4.46 -2.65
CA THR A 136 -1.24 5.40 -1.52
C THR A 136 -1.11 6.84 -2.01
N THR A 137 -1.51 7.80 -1.19
CA THR A 137 -1.50 9.24 -1.49
C THR A 137 -0.06 9.76 -1.71
N ASP A 138 0.94 9.15 -1.06
CA ASP A 138 2.38 9.41 -1.26
C ASP A 138 2.95 8.77 -2.54
N ARG A 139 2.14 7.99 -3.26
CA ARG A 139 2.51 7.22 -4.47
C ARG A 139 3.66 6.24 -4.26
N MET A 140 3.94 5.81 -3.04
CA MET A 140 5.03 4.88 -2.73
C MET A 140 4.60 3.41 -2.70
N PHE A 141 3.29 3.14 -2.68
CA PHE A 141 2.73 1.79 -2.68
C PHE A 141 1.62 1.70 -3.73
N ARG A 142 1.62 0.62 -4.51
CA ARG A 142 0.58 0.36 -5.50
C ARG A 142 0.25 -1.12 -5.63
N ILE A 143 -1.03 -1.41 -5.83
CA ILE A 143 -1.56 -2.71 -6.26
C ILE A 143 -2.34 -2.49 -7.56
N ARG A 144 -2.11 -3.36 -8.55
CA ARG A 144 -2.85 -3.42 -9.80
C ARG A 144 -3.21 -4.86 -10.10
N GLY A 145 -4.41 -5.06 -10.62
CA GLY A 145 -4.91 -6.38 -10.97
C GLY A 145 -5.80 -6.33 -12.20
N THR A 146 -5.58 -7.24 -13.13
CA THR A 146 -6.45 -7.46 -14.30
C THR A 146 -7.00 -8.89 -14.26
N SER A 147 -7.68 -9.35 -15.31
CA SER A 147 -8.11 -10.75 -15.38
C SER A 147 -6.96 -11.76 -15.42
N ASN A 148 -5.75 -11.36 -15.80
CA ASN A 148 -4.65 -12.29 -16.06
C ASN A 148 -3.35 -11.97 -15.30
N GLU A 149 -3.32 -10.84 -14.58
CA GLU A 149 -2.10 -10.33 -13.96
C GLU A 149 -2.41 -9.72 -12.59
N PHE A 150 -1.51 -9.92 -11.64
CA PHE A 150 -1.48 -9.21 -10.37
C PHE A 150 -0.10 -8.60 -10.18
N ILE A 151 -0.06 -7.32 -9.83
CA ILE A 151 1.15 -6.55 -9.58
C ILE A 151 1.01 -5.84 -8.24
N PHE A 152 1.97 -6.08 -7.36
CA PHE A 152 2.25 -5.24 -6.21
C PHE A 152 3.61 -4.56 -6.41
N GLU A 153 3.69 -3.28 -6.09
CA GLU A 153 4.94 -2.51 -6.12
C GLU A 153 5.02 -1.54 -4.94
N ALA A 154 6.22 -1.37 -4.40
CA ALA A 154 6.51 -0.30 -3.46
C ALA A 154 7.90 0.30 -3.73
N SER A 155 8.00 1.62 -3.61
CA SER A 155 9.20 2.41 -3.93
C SER A 155 9.30 3.62 -3.02
N GLN A 156 10.43 3.83 -2.35
CA GLN A 156 10.68 5.07 -1.59
C GLN A 156 10.81 6.32 -2.50
N LYS A 157 10.93 6.13 -3.83
CA LYS A 157 10.99 7.23 -4.81
C LYS A 157 9.61 7.60 -5.37
N GLY A 158 8.57 6.84 -5.03
CA GLY A 158 7.25 6.94 -5.64
C GLY A 158 7.17 6.38 -7.07
N PHE A 159 5.98 6.47 -7.65
CA PHE A 159 5.63 6.11 -9.04
C PHE A 159 5.02 7.29 -9.79
#